data_AF-A0A2D5B2S4-F1
#
_entry.id   AF-A0A2D5B2S4-F1
#
_cell.length_a   1.000
_cell.length_b   1.000
_cell.length_c   1.000
_cell.angle_alpha   90.00
_cell.angle_beta   90.00
_cell.angle_gamma   90.00
#
_symmetry.space_group_name_H-M   'P 1'
#
loop_
_entity.id
_entity.type
_entity.pdbx_description
1 polymer ?
#
loop_
_entity_poly.entity_id
_entity_poly.type
_entity_poly.pdbx_seq_one_letter_code
_entity_poly.pdbx_strand_id
1 'polypeptide(L)'
;MNVPWRHIQFTETCWLWTGPVHKRYGKYGGTTAHRHVFRALGGEIPEGLELDHLCMKPLCVNPDHLEPVTRAENVRRRREAYTECSNGHAYTPANTYIRPDGARDCRACIRVRVAAYKRRQAGVAA
;
A
#
# COMPACT_ATOMS: atom_id res chain seq x y z
N MET A 1 -4.56 2.45 -24.51
CA MET A 1 -3.63 1.72 -23.61
C MET A 1 -3.91 0.23 -23.78
N ASN A 2 -2.90 -0.63 -23.87
CA ASN A 2 -3.11 -2.08 -23.92
C ASN A 2 -3.02 -2.69 -22.51
N VAL A 3 -3.76 -3.77 -22.27
CA VAL A 3 -3.61 -4.58 -21.07
C VAL A 3 -2.45 -5.57 -21.27
N PRO A 4 -1.45 -5.62 -20.38
CA PRO A 4 -0.34 -6.56 -20.48
C PRO A 4 -0.71 -7.96 -19.94
N TRP A 5 -1.60 -8.67 -20.63
CA TRP A 5 -2.15 -9.97 -20.20
C TRP A 5 -1.07 -11.01 -19.82
N ARG A 6 0.10 -10.99 -20.48
CA ARG A 6 1.23 -11.88 -20.17
C ARG A 6 1.77 -11.76 -18.74
N HIS A 7 1.49 -10.64 -18.05
CA HIS A 7 1.94 -10.35 -16.70
C HIS A 7 0.82 -10.50 -15.67
N ILE A 8 -0.26 -11.18 -16.02
CA ILE A 8 -1.43 -11.35 -15.16
C ILE A 8 -1.70 -12.84 -14.99
N GLN A 9 -1.58 -13.31 -13.74
CA GLN A 9 -2.00 -14.63 -13.34
C GLN A 9 -3.39 -14.54 -12.69
N PHE A 10 -4.37 -15.22 -13.29
CA PHE A 10 -5.70 -15.34 -12.70
C PHE A 10 -5.67 -16.37 -11.57
N THR A 11 -6.29 -16.01 -10.45
CA THR A 11 -6.60 -16.90 -9.34
C THR A 11 -8.13 -16.95 -9.20
N GLU A 12 -8.63 -17.74 -8.26
CA GLU A 12 -10.08 -17.85 -8.01
C GLU A 12 -10.74 -16.50 -7.70
N THR A 13 -10.00 -15.55 -7.11
CA THR A 13 -10.55 -14.25 -6.70
C THR A 13 -9.83 -13.07 -7.33
N CYS A 14 -8.51 -13.15 -7.54
CA CYS A 14 -7.67 -12.01 -7.89
C CYS A 14 -6.95 -12.18 -9.22
N TRP A 15 -6.61 -11.07 -9.85
CA TRP A 15 -5.73 -11.02 -11.01
C TRP A 15 -4.36 -10.55 -10.53
N LEU A 16 -3.44 -11.48 -10.29
CA LEU A 16 -2.15 -11.18 -9.67
C LEU A 16 -1.12 -10.76 -10.72
N TRP A 17 -0.50 -9.62 -10.48
CA TRP A 17 0.62 -9.12 -11.27
C TRP A 17 1.85 -10.00 -11.09
N THR A 18 2.42 -10.49 -12.20
CA THR A 18 3.64 -11.32 -12.24
C THR A 18 4.83 -10.60 -12.90
N GLY A 19 4.65 -9.35 -13.32
CA GLY A 19 5.71 -8.53 -13.93
C GLY A 19 6.58 -7.78 -12.91
N PRO A 20 7.29 -6.70 -13.33
CA PRO A 20 8.16 -5.91 -12.46
C PRO A 20 7.43 -5.36 -11.22
N VAL A 21 8.11 -5.37 -10.07
CA VAL A 21 7.58 -4.91 -8.78
C VAL A 21 8.55 -3.89 -8.18
N HIS A 22 8.01 -2.84 -7.55
CA HIS A 22 8.77 -1.92 -6.73
C HIS A 22 8.12 -1.77 -5.35
N LYS A 23 8.92 -2.01 -4.30
CA LYS A 23 8.43 -2.20 -2.92
C LYS A 23 7.41 -3.35 -2.88
N ARG A 24 6.12 -3.03 -2.86
CA ARG A 24 5.02 -4.01 -2.82
C ARG A 24 4.06 -3.91 -4.00
N TYR A 25 4.28 -2.98 -4.93
CA TYR A 25 3.33 -2.71 -6.02
C TYR A 25 3.93 -3.12 -7.36
N GLY A 26 3.11 -3.75 -8.20
CA GLY A 26 3.43 -3.98 -9.61
C GLY A 26 3.66 -2.67 -10.35
N LYS A 27 4.53 -2.69 -11.35
CA LYS A 27 4.91 -1.53 -12.18
C LYS A 27 4.77 -1.85 -13.66
N TYR A 28 4.20 -0.91 -14.40
CA TYR A 28 4.06 -1.00 -15.86
C TYR A 28 3.86 0.40 -16.45
N GLY A 29 4.45 0.67 -17.62
CA GLY A 29 4.19 1.91 -18.37
C GLY A 29 4.46 3.21 -17.60
N GLY A 30 5.48 3.24 -16.73
CA GLY A 30 5.79 4.41 -15.90
C GLY A 30 4.85 4.64 -14.70
N THR A 31 3.85 3.79 -14.49
CA THR A 31 2.92 3.87 -13.35
C THR A 31 2.82 2.55 -12.58
N THR A 32 1.91 2.45 -11.61
CA THR A 32 1.61 1.17 -10.94
C THR A 32 0.73 0.31 -11.82
N ALA A 33 1.00 -1.00 -11.85
CA ALA A 33 0.32 -1.95 -12.73
C ALA A 33 -1.21 -1.91 -12.60
N HIS A 34 -1.74 -1.85 -11.37
CA HIS A 34 -3.19 -1.76 -11.14
C HIS A 34 -3.82 -0.51 -11.77
N ARG A 35 -3.18 0.67 -11.65
CA ARG A 35 -3.64 1.92 -12.31
C ARG A 35 -3.60 1.82 -13.83
N HIS A 36 -2.56 1.18 -14.39
CA HIS A 36 -2.45 0.99 -15.83
C HIS A 36 -3.56 0.07 -16.34
N VAL A 37 -3.73 -1.10 -15.73
CA VAL A 37 -4.75 -2.10 -16.11
C VAL A 37 -6.16 -1.52 -15.96
N PHE A 38 -6.45 -0.85 -14.84
CA PHE A 38 -7.73 -0.20 -14.58
C PHE A 38 -8.10 0.77 -15.71
N ARG A 39 -7.18 1.66 -16.10
CA ARG A 39 -7.40 2.61 -17.22
C ARG A 39 -7.47 1.94 -18.58
N ALA A 40 -6.65 0.91 -18.82
CA ALA A 40 -6.66 0.17 -20.08
C ALA A 40 -7.98 -0.59 -20.32
N LEU A 41 -8.73 -0.87 -19.25
CA LEU A 41 -10.07 -1.47 -19.28
C LEU A 41 -11.20 -0.44 -19.20
N GLY A 42 -10.90 0.85 -19.40
CA GLY A 42 -11.90 1.92 -19.43
C GLY A 42 -12.23 2.55 -18.09
N GLY A 43 -11.56 2.15 -17.00
CA GLY A 43 -11.77 2.74 -15.68
C GLY A 43 -11.19 4.16 -15.58
N GLU A 44 -11.98 5.09 -15.04
CA GLU A 44 -11.56 6.45 -14.77
C GLU A 44 -11.00 6.61 -13.35
N ILE A 45 -9.90 7.34 -13.22
CA ILE A 45 -9.35 7.71 -11.92
C ILE A 45 -9.47 9.23 -11.82
N PRO A 46 -10.55 9.76 -11.22
CA PRO A 46 -10.75 11.19 -11.07
C PRO A 46 -9.57 11.87 -10.38
N GLU A 47 -9.38 13.16 -10.66
CA GLU A 47 -8.35 13.96 -10.02
C GLU A 47 -8.52 13.95 -8.49
N GLY A 48 -7.42 13.87 -7.76
CA GLY A 48 -7.42 13.81 -6.30
C GLY A 48 -7.78 12.43 -5.72
N LEU A 49 -8.18 11.44 -6.53
CA LEU A 49 -8.50 10.09 -6.06
C LEU A 49 -7.36 9.07 -6.28
N GLU A 50 -7.30 8.12 -5.36
CA GLU A 50 -6.40 6.97 -5.36
C GLU A 50 -7.21 5.68 -5.59
N LEU A 51 -6.61 4.65 -6.19
CA LEU A 51 -7.26 3.34 -6.27
C LEU A 51 -6.96 2.57 -4.98
N ASP A 52 -8.01 2.24 -4.23
CA ASP A 52 -7.96 1.37 -3.05
C ASP A 52 -8.20 -0.08 -3.43
N HIS A 53 -7.45 -0.99 -2.80
CA HIS A 53 -7.56 -2.43 -3.03
C HIS A 53 -8.57 -3.01 -2.04
N LEU A 54 -9.80 -3.26 -2.49
CA LEU A 54 -10.85 -3.91 -1.69
C LEU A 54 -10.41 -5.29 -1.17
N CYS A 55 -9.59 -5.99 -1.96
CA CYS A 55 -9.03 -7.29 -1.62
C CYS A 55 -7.74 -7.24 -0.76
N MET A 56 -7.25 -6.05 -0.39
CA MET A 56 -6.02 -5.82 0.39
C MET A 56 -4.73 -6.46 -0.20
N LYS A 57 -4.75 -6.86 -1.48
CA LYS A 57 -3.60 -7.45 -2.19
C LYS A 57 -2.97 -6.43 -3.15
N PRO A 58 -1.81 -5.85 -2.83
CA PRO A 58 -1.16 -4.80 -3.63
C PRO A 58 -0.78 -5.18 -5.06
N LEU A 59 -0.61 -6.49 -5.31
CA LEU A 59 -0.31 -7.05 -6.62
C LEU A 59 -1.57 -7.39 -7.42
N CYS A 60 -2.77 -7.26 -6.85
CA CYS A 60 -4.00 -7.44 -7.60
C CYS A 60 -4.19 -6.27 -8.60
N VAL A 61 -4.52 -6.61 -9.84
CA VAL A 61 -4.83 -5.67 -10.92
C VAL A 61 -6.26 -5.84 -11.45
N ASN A 62 -7.08 -6.66 -10.80
CA ASN A 62 -8.50 -6.83 -11.14
C ASN A 62 -9.24 -5.50 -10.93
N PRO A 63 -9.83 -4.87 -11.96
CA PRO A 63 -10.58 -3.63 -11.81
C PRO A 63 -11.73 -3.73 -10.80
N ASP A 64 -12.39 -4.88 -10.71
CA ASP A 64 -13.51 -5.10 -9.77
C ASP A 64 -13.07 -5.09 -8.30
N HIS A 65 -11.76 -5.20 -8.06
CA HIS A 65 -11.16 -5.13 -6.73
C HIS A 65 -10.56 -3.75 -6.43
N LEU A 66 -10.80 -2.75 -7.29
CA LEU A 66 -10.25 -1.41 -7.21
C LEU A 66 -11.37 -0.39 -7.14
N GLU A 67 -11.28 0.52 -6.17
CA GLU A 67 -12.24 1.62 -6.03
C GLU A 67 -11.49 2.95 -6.00
N PRO A 68 -11.84 3.93 -6.86
CA PRO A 68 -11.36 5.30 -6.72
C PRO A 68 -11.91 5.93 -5.43
N VAL A 69 -11.03 6.21 -4.47
CA VAL A 69 -11.38 6.81 -3.19
C VAL A 69 -10.47 7.97 -2.86
N THR A 70 -10.89 8.81 -1.91
CA THR A 70 -9.99 9.84 -1.38
C THR A 70 -8.85 9.19 -0.59
N ARG A 71 -7.72 9.89 -0.49
CA ARG A 71 -6.61 9.46 0.38
C ARG A 71 -7.07 9.23 1.83
N ALA A 72 -7.94 10.10 2.35
CA ALA A 72 -8.45 9.97 3.72
C ALA A 72 -9.22 8.66 3.92
N GLU A 73 -10.04 8.28 2.95
CA GLU A 73 -10.83 7.05 2.97
C GLU A 73 -9.93 5.80 2.86
N ASN A 74 -8.97 5.80 1.93
CA ASN A 74 -7.98 4.72 1.80
C ASN A 74 -7.23 4.50 3.12
N VAL A 75 -6.80 5.59 3.77
CA VAL A 75 -6.13 5.51 5.06
C VAL A 75 -7.07 5.02 6.17
N ARG A 76 -8.33 5.45 6.21
CA ARG A 76 -9.34 4.97 7.17
C ARG A 76 -9.56 3.45 7.05
N ARG A 77 -9.86 2.96 5.85
CA ARG A 77 -10.07 1.51 5.59
C ARG A 77 -8.86 0.68 5.97
N ARG A 78 -7.66 1.16 5.64
CA ARG A 78 -6.42 0.49 6.06
C ARG A 78 -6.28 0.43 7.57
N ARG A 79 -6.72 1.45 8.32
CA ARG A 79 -6.68 1.39 9.78
C ARG A 79 -7.64 0.36 10.35
N GLU A 80 -8.82 0.23 9.76
CA GLU A 80 -9.84 -0.72 10.21
C GLU A 80 -9.43 -2.16 9.91
N ALA A 81 -8.78 -2.41 8.77
CA ALA A 81 -8.39 -3.75 8.36
C ALA A 81 -7.20 -4.35 9.14
N TYR A 82 -6.33 -3.53 9.74
CA TYR A 82 -5.11 -4.01 10.42
C TYR A 82 -5.11 -3.67 11.90
N THR A 83 -5.12 -4.68 12.76
CA THR A 83 -5.00 -4.52 14.22
C THR A 83 -3.54 -4.48 14.70
N GLU A 84 -2.59 -4.80 13.82
CA GLU A 84 -1.15 -4.87 14.12
C GLU A 84 -0.31 -4.13 13.08
N CYS A 85 0.88 -3.67 13.51
CA CYS A 85 1.85 -3.09 12.59
C CYS A 85 2.62 -4.19 11.83
N SER A 86 3.40 -3.80 10.81
CA SER A 86 4.17 -4.75 9.98
C SER A 86 5.25 -5.57 10.72
N ASN A 87 5.50 -5.27 12.00
CA ASN A 87 6.43 -5.99 12.87
C ASN A 87 5.68 -6.79 13.97
N GLY A 88 4.36 -6.97 13.83
CA GLY A 88 3.53 -7.74 14.77
C GLY A 88 3.15 -7.01 16.07
N HIS A 89 3.43 -5.71 16.21
CA HIS A 89 3.00 -4.98 17.39
C HIS A 89 1.53 -4.56 17.29
N ALA A 90 0.73 -4.88 18.29
CA ALA A 90 -0.67 -4.48 18.38
C ALA A 90 -0.86 -2.95 18.40
N TYR A 91 -1.86 -2.47 17.66
CA TYR A 91 -2.32 -1.08 17.71
C TYR A 91 -3.28 -0.86 18.89
N THR A 92 -2.71 -0.70 20.09
CA THR A 92 -3.45 -0.27 21.29
C THR A 92 -3.39 1.25 21.44
N PRO A 93 -4.25 1.90 22.26
CA PRO A 93 -4.14 3.35 22.52
C PRO A 93 -2.73 3.76 22.98
N ALA A 94 -2.11 2.94 23.84
CA ALA A 94 -0.76 3.16 24.34
C ALA A 94 0.33 2.99 23.26
N ASN A 95 0.15 2.09 22.29
CA ASN A 95 1.17 1.80 21.27
C ASN A 95 0.90 2.45 19.90
N THR A 96 -0.19 3.21 19.76
CA THR A 96 -0.61 3.80 18.48
C THR A 96 -0.41 5.31 18.42
N TYR A 97 0.45 5.78 17.51
CA TYR A 97 0.58 7.19 17.17
C TYR A 97 -0.19 7.52 15.88
N ILE A 98 -1.06 8.52 15.93
CA ILE A 98 -1.82 9.02 14.77
C ILE A 98 -1.02 10.17 14.15
N ARG A 99 -0.59 10.00 12.90
CA ARG A 99 0.10 11.04 12.13
C ARG A 99 -0.90 12.09 11.61
N PRO A 100 -0.44 13.32 11.28
CA PRO A 100 -1.30 14.37 10.72
C PRO A 100 -2.01 13.99 9.41
N ASP A 101 -1.40 13.10 8.61
CA ASP A 101 -2.01 12.55 7.38
C ASP A 101 -3.07 11.49 7.66
N GLY A 102 -3.45 11.31 8.92
CA GLY A 102 -4.38 10.30 9.34
C GLY A 102 -3.82 8.90 9.22
N ALA A 103 -2.53 8.62 9.03
CA ALA A 103 -1.99 7.25 9.09
C ALA A 103 -1.48 6.88 10.50
N ARG A 104 -1.32 5.59 10.80
CA ARG A 104 -0.81 5.11 12.09
C ARG A 104 0.65 4.73 12.00
N ASP A 105 1.40 5.06 13.04
CA ASP A 105 2.71 4.46 13.34
C ASP A 105 2.63 3.74 14.70
N CYS A 106 3.41 2.66 14.82
CA CYS A 106 3.59 1.94 16.08
C CYS A 106 4.67 2.64 16.94
N ARG A 107 4.33 3.00 18.17
CA ARG A 107 5.27 3.67 19.09
C ARG A 107 6.49 2.82 19.40
N ALA A 108 6.34 1.50 19.53
CA ALA A 108 7.49 0.59 19.68
C ALA A 108 8.44 0.69 18.48
N CYS A 109 7.92 0.66 17.24
CA CYS A 109 8.73 0.83 16.03
C CYS A 109 9.39 2.21 15.95
N ILE A 110 8.69 3.28 16.39
CA ILE A 110 9.25 4.63 16.46
C ILE A 110 10.46 4.65 17.41
N ARG A 111 10.35 4.08 18.62
CA ARG A 111 11.46 4.03 19.59
C ARG A 111 12.70 3.35 19.00
N VAL A 112 12.53 2.21 18.33
CA VAL A 112 13.62 1.49 17.67
C VAL A 112 14.29 2.36 16.60
N ARG A 113 13.50 3.00 15.72
CA ARG A 113 14.01 3.87 14.65
C ARG A 113 14.76 5.08 15.20
N VAL A 114 14.24 5.71 16.25
CA VAL A 114 14.87 6.87 16.91
C VAL A 114 16.18 6.47 17.59
N ALA A 115 16.23 5.33 18.28
CA ALA A 115 17.46 4.83 18.89
C ALA A 115 18.54 4.55 17.83
N ALA A 116 18.17 3.92 16.72
CA ALA A 116 19.09 3.65 15.61
C ALA A 116 19.63 4.95 14.98
N TYR A 117 18.78 5.96 14.79
CA TYR A 117 19.20 7.27 14.29
C TYR A 117 20.22 7.94 15.22
N LYS A 118 19.95 7.96 16.53
CA LYS A 118 20.87 8.53 17.53
C LYS A 118 22.23 7.82 17.54
N ARG A 119 22.26 6.49 17.43
CA ARG A 119 23.53 5.71 17.33
C ARG A 119 24.34 6.11 16.11
N ARG A 120 23.70 6.25 14.94
CA ARG A 120 24.37 6.69 13.70
C ARG A 120 24.94 8.11 13.82
N GLN A 121 24.22 9.02 14.47
CA GLN A 121 24.70 10.40 14.69
C GLN A 121 25.87 10.46 15.67
N ALA A 122 25.92 9.56 16.65
CA ALA A 122 27.00 9.50 17.63
C ALA A 122 28.30 8.89 17.09
N GLY A 123 28.42 8.61 15.77
CA GLY A 123 29.61 8.00 15.17
C GLY A 123 29.87 6.55 15.60
N VAL A 124 28.94 5.94 16.34
CA VAL A 124 29.03 4.53 16.72
C VAL A 124 28.51 3.71 15.53
N ALA A 125 29.43 3.26 14.68
CA ALA A 125 29.17 2.19 13.73
C ALA A 125 28.66 0.96 14.50
N ALA A 126 27.69 0.27 13.90
CA ALA A 126 26.93 -0.83 14.49
C ALA A 126 27.80 -1.95 15.06
#